data_AF-A0A1V6GQW1-F1
#
_entry.id   AF-A0A1V6GQW1-F1
#
_cell.length_a   1.000
_cell.length_b   1.000
_cell.length_c   1.000
_cell.angle_alpha   90.00
_cell.angle_beta   90.00
_cell.angle_gamma   90.00
#
_symmetry.space_group_name_H-M   'P 1'
#
loop_
_entity.id
_entity.type
_entity.pdbx_description
1 polymer ?
#
loop_
_entity_poly.entity_id
_entity_poly.type
_entity_poly.pdbx_seq_one_letter_code
_entity_poly.pdbx_strand_id
1 'polypeptide(L)' 'MSQNQANYRIGTEEAAIIRIDQMGFTPTQKAFIFADWPEGEEHYSWLLTATRDEIVAWGEAGEWGREERE' A
#
# COMPACT_ATOMS: atom_id res chain seq x y z
N MET A 1 -18.60 -31.24 -9.05
CA MET A 1 -18.47 -29.81 -8.71
C MET A 1 -17.50 -29.70 -7.55
N SER A 2 -16.24 -29.35 -7.80
CA SER A 2 -15.26 -29.14 -6.73
C SER A 2 -14.35 -27.97 -7.11
N GLN A 3 -14.67 -26.83 -6.49
CA GLN A 3 -13.75 -25.80 -6.03
C GLN A 3 -12.77 -25.20 -7.05
N ASN A 4 -13.36 -24.36 -7.90
CA ASN A 4 -12.99 -22.96 -8.11
C ASN A 4 -11.85 -22.43 -7.19
N GLN A 5 -10.60 -22.66 -7.57
CA GLN A 5 -9.49 -21.81 -7.14
C GLN A 5 -8.82 -21.31 -8.41
N ALA A 6 -9.43 -20.29 -9.00
CA ALA A 6 -8.73 -19.38 -9.88
C ALA A 6 -7.65 -18.72 -9.02
N ASN A 7 -6.49 -19.37 -8.98
CA ASN A 7 -5.27 -18.86 -8.38
C ASN A 7 -4.78 -17.74 -9.30
N TYR A 8 -5.54 -16.65 -9.37
CA TYR A 8 -5.02 -15.36 -9.78
C TYR A 8 -3.85 -15.13 -8.82
N ARG A 9 -2.62 -15.38 -9.30
CA ARG A 9 -1.45 -14.79 -8.69
C ARG A 9 -1.56 -13.31 -8.99
N ILE A 10 -2.45 -12.65 -8.27
CA ILE A 10 -2.48 -11.20 -8.22
C ILE A 10 -1.07 -10.81 -7.79
N GLY A 11 -0.39 -9.96 -8.57
CA GLY A 11 0.97 -9.53 -8.23
C GLY A 11 1.01 -8.97 -6.81
N THR A 12 2.16 -9.01 -6.14
CA THR A 12 2.31 -8.40 -4.80
C THR A 12 1.87 -6.93 -4.81
N GLU A 13 2.13 -6.23 -5.91
CA GLU A 13 1.63 -4.90 -6.22
C GLU A 13 0.09 -4.83 -6.23
N GLU A 14 -0.57 -5.58 -7.10
CA GLU A 14 -2.04 -5.57 -7.22
C GLU A 14 -2.72 -5.98 -5.89
N ALA A 15 -2.14 -6.92 -5.16
CA ALA A 15 -2.65 -7.35 -3.86
C ALA A 15 -2.50 -6.25 -2.80
N ALA A 16 -1.37 -5.53 -2.81
CA ALA A 16 -1.17 -4.36 -1.96
C ALA A 16 -2.16 -3.25 -2.32
N ILE A 17 -2.38 -2.97 -3.61
CA ILE A 17 -3.35 -1.95 -4.08
C ILE A 17 -4.75 -2.26 -3.54
N ILE A 18 -5.24 -3.48 -3.72
CA ILE A 18 -6.59 -3.88 -3.25
C ILE A 18 -6.69 -3.75 -1.74
N ARG A 19 -5.66 -4.19 -1.00
CA ARG A 19 -5.62 -4.12 0.46
C ARG A 19 -5.65 -2.68 0.96
N ILE A 20 -4.81 -1.81 0.40
CA ILE A 20 -4.73 -0.38 0.75
C ILE A 20 -6.03 0.34 0.37
N ASP A 21 -6.66 -0.04 -0.76
CA ASP A 21 -7.96 0.50 -1.14
C ASP A 21 -9.04 0.16 -0.11
N GLN A 22 -9.09 -1.09 0.36
CA GLN A 22 -10.00 -1.55 1.40
C GLN A 22 -9.77 -0.90 2.77
N MET A 23 -8.56 -0.43 3.07
CA MET A 23 -8.23 0.27 4.32
C MET A 23 -8.76 1.71 4.39
N GLY A 24 -9.28 2.24 3.27
CA GLY A 24 -9.92 3.56 3.23
C GLY A 24 -8.94 4.73 3.30
N PHE A 25 -7.72 4.57 2.79
CA PHE A 25 -6.76 5.67 2.67
C PHE A 25 -7.23 6.72 1.65
N THR A 26 -6.86 7.98 1.86
CA THR A 26 -7.17 9.07 0.93
C THR A 26 -6.30 8.98 -0.32
N PRO A 27 -6.71 9.59 -1.46
CA PRO A 27 -5.91 9.59 -2.68
C PRO A 27 -4.48 10.15 -2.49
N THR A 28 -4.29 11.17 -1.64
CA THR A 28 -2.95 11.71 -1.31
C THR A 28 -2.08 10.67 -0.60
N GLN A 29 -2.65 9.96 0.37
CA GLN A 29 -1.94 8.91 1.11
C GLN A 29 -1.60 7.75 0.18
N LYS A 30 -2.53 7.34 -0.69
CA LYS A 30 -2.29 6.31 -1.72
C LYS A 30 -1.16 6.73 -2.66
N ALA A 31 -1.10 8.00 -3.07
CA ALA A 31 -0.03 8.50 -3.93
C ALA A 31 1.35 8.42 -3.27
N PHE A 32 1.44 8.66 -1.96
CA PHE A 32 2.70 8.45 -1.21
C PHE A 32 3.02 6.97 -1.01
N ILE A 33 2.00 6.17 -0.60
CA ILE A 33 2.14 4.73 -0.39
C ILE A 33 2.64 4.05 -1.66
N PHE A 34 2.10 4.41 -2.83
CA PHE A 34 2.49 3.85 -4.12
C PHE A 34 3.45 4.76 -4.90
N ALA A 35 4.20 5.64 -4.21
CA ALA A 35 5.24 6.42 -4.86
C ALA A 35 6.33 5.50 -5.43
N ASP A 36 7.12 6.03 -6.36
CA ASP A 36 8.24 5.31 -6.99
C ASP A 36 9.39 5.16 -5.97
N TRP A 37 9.24 4.20 -5.06
CA TRP A 37 10.24 3.84 -4.07
C TRP A 37 11.29 2.91 -4.69
N PRO A 38 12.59 3.10 -4.43
CA PRO A 38 13.66 2.26 -4.97
C PRO A 38 13.57 0.79 -4.52
N GLU A 39 12.80 0.50 -3.47
CA GLU A 39 12.56 -0.83 -2.89
C GLU A 39 11.17 -1.40 -3.25
N GLY A 40 10.63 -1.04 -4.42
CA GLY A 40 9.24 -1.30 -4.82
C GLY A 40 8.69 -2.72 -4.53
N GLU A 41 9.43 -3.79 -4.85
CA GLU A 41 8.97 -5.17 -4.59
C GLU A 41 8.93 -5.55 -3.10
N GLU A 42 9.90 -5.10 -2.32
CA GLU A 42 9.95 -5.33 -0.87
C GLU A 42 8.89 -4.48 -0.15
N HIS A 43 8.68 -3.26 -0.65
CA HIS A 43 7.64 -2.36 -0.18
C HIS A 43 6.23 -2.96 -0.32
N TYR A 44 5.90 -3.58 -1.46
CA TYR A 44 4.62 -4.26 -1.62
C TYR A 44 4.42 -5.41 -0.63
N SER A 45 5.48 -6.16 -0.33
CA SER A 45 5.43 -7.24 0.67
C SER A 45 5.24 -6.69 2.08
N TRP A 46 5.84 -5.53 2.39
CA TRP A 46 5.58 -4.82 3.64
C TRP A 46 4.13 -4.33 3.71
N LEU A 47 3.57 -3.71 2.67
CA LEU A 47 2.16 -3.25 2.65
C LEU A 47 1.15 -4.39 2.87
N LEU A 48 1.47 -5.60 2.42
CA LEU A 48 0.64 -6.79 2.62
C LEU A 48 0.63 -7.28 4.07
N THR A 49 1.72 -7.07 4.80
CA THR A 49 1.90 -7.56 6.18
C THR A 49 1.64 -6.48 7.23
N ALA A 50 1.95 -5.23 6.91
CA ALA A 50 1.72 -4.07 7.76
C ALA A 50 0.22 -3.87 8.04
N THR A 51 -0.04 -3.38 9.24
CA THR A 51 -1.36 -2.93 9.65
C THR A 51 -1.63 -1.52 9.14
N ARG A 52 -2.91 -1.14 9.11
CA ARG A 52 -3.32 0.23 8.76
C ARG A 52 -2.61 1.27 9.64
N ASP A 53 -2.47 0.99 10.93
CA ASP A 53 -1.84 1.89 11.89
C ASP A 53 -0.34 2.07 11.60
N GLU A 54 0.38 0.98 11.30
CA GLU A 54 1.79 1.05 10.90
C GLU A 54 1.99 1.84 9.62
N ILE A 55 1.09 1.67 8.63
CA ILE A 55 1.14 2.43 7.38
C ILE A 55 0.86 3.92 7.64
N VAL A 56 -0.11 4.24 8.50
CA VAL A 56 -0.38 5.62 8.93
C VAL A 56 0.83 6.21 9.65
N ALA A 57 1.40 5.52 10.63
CA ALA A 57 2.54 5.99 11.41
C ALA A 57 3.79 6.18 10.53
N TRP A 58 4.08 5.24 9.63
CA TRP A 58 5.12 5.39 8.61
C TRP A 58 4.88 6.64 7.76
N GLY A 59 3.61 6.88 7.45
CA GLY A 59 3.22 7.98 6.63
C GLY A 59 3.28 9.36 7.22
N GLU A 60 2.77 9.47 8.45
CA GLU A 60 2.91 10.65 9.27
C GLU A 60 4.39 10.95 9.54
N ALA A 61 5.21 9.91 9.78
CA ALA A 61 6.66 10.07 9.90
C ALA A 61 7.33 10.53 8.59
N GLY A 62 6.80 10.11 7.44
CA GLY A 62 7.20 10.58 6.12
C GLY A 62 6.57 11.90 5.69
N GLU A 63 5.77 12.53 6.56
CA GLU A 63 5.00 13.76 6.30
C GLU A 63 4.16 13.66 5.00
N TRP A 64 3.78 12.44 4.61
CA TRP A 64 3.01 12.00 3.43
C TRP A 64 3.00 12.91 2.18
N GLY A 65 4.18 13.46 1.87
CA GLY A 65 4.42 14.36 0.75
C GLY A 65 4.34 15.81 1.19
N ARG A 66 5.41 16.32 1.82
CA ARG A 66 5.52 17.69 2.35
C ARG A 66 4.90 18.77 1.43
N GLU A 67 3.77 19.32 1.85
CA GLU A 67 3.39 20.72 1.62
C GLU A 67 3.58 21.50 2.93
N GLU A 68 4.83 21.80 3.29
CA GLU A 68 5.14 22.93 4.16
C GLU A 68 6.29 23.73 3.55
N ARG A 69 5.92 24.74 2.78
CA ARG A 69 6.73 25.93 2.55
C ARG A 69 5.81 27.11 2.84
N GLU A 70 5.79 27.46 4.12
CA GLU A 70 5.31 28.74 4.67
C GLU A 70 5.83 29.94 3.86
#